data_AF-A0A960UQ36-F1
#
_entry.id   AF-A0A960UQ36-F1
#
_cell.length_a   1.000
_cell.length_b   1.000
_cell.length_c   1.000
_cell.angle_alpha   90.00
_cell.angle_beta   90.00
_cell.angle_gamma   90.00
#
_symmetry.space_group_name_H-M   'P 1'
#
loop_
_entity.id
_entity.type
_entity.pdbx_description
1 polymer ?
#
loop_
_entity_poly.entity_id
_entity_poly.type
_entity_poly.pdbx_seq_one_letter_code
_entity_poly.pdbx_strand_id
1 'polypeptide(L)'
;MKDRILVVANRLPVAIQVTERSFHFQPSPGGLASALSALNDSYELQWIGWPGEVDLSMIQPEIISSELKKEYNATAVFLTRRQLNRYYFGFSNRV
;
A
#
# COMPACT_ATOMS: atom_id res chain seq x y z
N MET A 1 21.52 -7.40 -13.09
CA MET A 1 20.13 -6.93 -12.95
C MET A 1 19.45 -7.85 -11.96
N LYS A 2 18.69 -7.31 -11.00
CA LYS A 2 17.87 -8.15 -10.10
C LYS A 2 16.62 -8.57 -10.87
N ASP A 3 16.17 -9.80 -10.67
CA ASP A 3 14.86 -10.21 -11.17
C ASP A 3 13.76 -9.48 -10.40
N ARG A 4 12.67 -9.15 -11.09
CA ARG A 4 11.56 -8.39 -10.52
C ARG A 4 10.44 -9.31 -10.06
N ILE A 5 10.00 -9.15 -8.81
CA ILE A 5 8.87 -9.86 -8.23
C ILE A 5 7.73 -8.86 -8.00
N LEU A 6 6.54 -9.20 -8.51
CA LEU A 6 5.31 -8.47 -8.20
C LEU A 6 4.65 -9.08 -6.97
N VAL A 7 4.59 -8.32 -5.88
CA VAL A 7 3.93 -8.73 -4.65
C VAL A 7 2.55 -8.08 -4.60
N VAL A 8 1.52 -8.87 -4.87
CA VAL A 8 0.13 -8.42 -4.80
C VAL A 8 -0.48 -8.88 -3.48
N ALA A 9 -0.78 -7.93 -2.60
CA ALA A 9 -1.29 -8.21 -1.26
C ALA A 9 -2.48 -7.30 -0.93
N ASN A 10 -3.28 -7.74 0.05
CA ASN A 10 -4.45 -6.97 0.48
C ASN A 10 -4.07 -5.56 0.96
N ARG A 11 -2.96 -5.41 1.69
CA ARG A 11 -2.44 -4.13 2.16
C ARG A 11 -1.00 -3.94 1.70
N LEU A 12 -0.65 -2.70 1.42
CA LEU A 12 0.75 -2.31 1.21
C LEU A 12 1.56 -2.44 2.51
N PRO A 13 2.89 -2.58 2.42
CA PRO A 13 3.78 -2.54 3.57
C PRO A 13 3.91 -1.14 4.19
N VAL A 14 3.21 -0.16 3.62
CA VAL A 14 3.15 1.23 4.07
C VAL A 14 1.71 1.72 4.06
N ALA A 15 1.36 2.51 5.09
CA ALA A 15 0.13 3.25 5.20
C ALA A 15 0.40 4.74 4.92
N ILE A 16 -0.66 5.45 4.55
CA ILE A 16 -0.58 6.87 4.21
C ILE A 16 -1.36 7.64 5.27
N GLN A 17 -0.69 8.58 5.92
CA GLN A 17 -1.35 9.53 6.82
C GLN A 17 -1.39 10.89 6.16
N VAL A 18 -2.60 11.44 6.04
CA VAL A 18 -2.84 12.77 5.50
C VAL A 18 -3.07 13.73 6.67
N THR A 19 -2.45 14.89 6.59
CA THR A 19 -2.66 16.04 7.48
C THR A 19 -3.21 17.21 6.65
N GLU A 20 -3.61 18.31 7.31
CA GLU A 20 -4.18 19.48 6.61
C GLU A 20 -3.29 20.08 5.51
N ARG A 21 -1.96 19.86 5.56
CA ARG A 21 -1.00 20.49 4.65
C ARG A 21 -0.08 19.52 3.92
N SER A 22 -0.06 18.25 4.29
CA SER A 22 0.88 17.27 3.74
C SER A 22 0.40 15.84 3.98
N PHE A 23 1.15 14.88 3.44
CA PHE A 23 1.01 13.47 3.78
C PHE A 23 2.38 12.89 4.12
N HIS A 24 2.40 11.81 4.88
CA HIS A 24 3.60 11.03 5.14
C HIS A 24 3.29 9.54 5.11
N PHE A 25 4.31 8.76 4.74
CA PHE A 25 4.24 7.32 4.75
C PHE A 25 4.66 6.76 6.10
N GLN A 26 3.91 5.79 6.61
CA GLN A 26 4.26 5.04 7.80
C GLN A 26 4.35 3.56 7.48
N PRO A 27 5.42 2.86 7.90
CA PRO A 27 5.49 1.41 7.80
C PRO A 27 4.25 0.77 8.44
N SER A 28 3.58 -0.09 7.69
CA SER A 28 2.45 -0.85 8.21
C SER A 28 2.96 -2.09 8.94
N PRO A 29 2.50 -2.35 10.18
CA PRO A 29 2.81 -3.61 10.85
C PRO A 29 2.22 -4.79 10.05
N GLY A 30 3.03 -5.80 9.75
CA GLY A 30 2.54 -6.98 9.03
C GLY A 30 3.60 -8.05 8.78
N GLY A 31 3.22 -9.32 8.99
CA GLY A 31 4.13 -10.45 8.85
C GLY A 31 4.63 -10.70 7.43
N LEU A 32 3.82 -10.38 6.40
CA LEU A 32 4.23 -10.58 5.00
C LEU A 32 5.38 -9.67 4.58
N ALA A 33 5.30 -8.38 4.92
CA ALA A 33 6.35 -7.41 4.61
C ALA A 33 7.66 -7.78 5.31
N SER A 34 7.58 -8.16 6.59
CA SER A 34 8.74 -8.64 7.33
C SER A 34 9.33 -9.93 6.74
N ALA A 35 8.49 -10.90 6.37
CA ALA A 35 8.94 -12.16 5.79
C ALA A 35 9.62 -11.97 4.43
N LEU A 36 9.11 -11.08 3.59
CA LEU A 36 9.67 -10.80 2.27
C LEU A 36 10.85 -9.82 2.30
N SER A 37 11.13 -9.17 3.43
CA SER A 37 12.25 -8.22 3.54
C SER A 37 13.62 -8.86 3.25
N ALA A 38 13.78 -10.14 3.58
CA ALA A 38 14.98 -10.92 3.28
C ALA A 38 15.27 -11.08 1.78
N LEU A 39 14.26 -10.87 0.91
CA LEU A 39 14.41 -10.99 -0.54
C LEU A 39 14.88 -9.69 -1.20
N ASN A 40 14.88 -8.56 -0.51
CA ASN A 40 15.22 -7.24 -1.07
C ASN A 40 16.66 -7.20 -1.63
N ASP A 41 17.58 -7.99 -1.08
CA ASP A 41 18.97 -8.03 -1.53
C ASP A 41 19.14 -8.81 -2.85
N SER A 42 18.26 -9.76 -3.14
CA SER A 42 18.34 -10.60 -4.33
C SER A 42 17.36 -10.20 -5.43
N TYR A 43 16.21 -9.64 -5.07
CA TYR A 43 15.11 -9.33 -5.98
C TYR A 43 14.69 -7.86 -5.88
N GLU A 44 14.18 -7.33 -6.98
CA GLU A 44 13.43 -6.08 -6.96
C GLU A 44 11.96 -6.40 -6.64
N LEU A 45 11.51 -6.05 -5.43
CA LEU A 45 10.11 -6.21 -5.05
C LEU A 45 9.31 -4.97 -5.47
N GLN A 46 8.26 -5.19 -6.25
CA GLN A 46 7.25 -4.18 -6.54
C GLN A 46 5.94 -4.57 -5.86
N TRP A 47 5.45 -3.70 -4.97
CA TRP A 47 4.25 -3.96 -4.17
C TRP A 47 3.00 -3.40 -4.85
N ILE A 48 1.90 -4.14 -4.79
CA ILE A 48 0.58 -3.71 -5.27
C ILE A 48 -0.44 -4.05 -4.19
N GLY A 49 -1.19 -3.07 -3.72
CA GLY A 49 -2.16 -3.28 -2.65
C GLY A 49 -2.86 -2.02 -2.19
N TRP A 50 -3.76 -2.17 -1.22
CA TRP A 50 -4.49 -1.05 -0.64
C TRP A 50 -3.60 -0.27 0.35
N PRO A 51 -3.46 1.07 0.21
CA PRO A 51 -2.63 1.89 1.11
C PRO A 51 -3.25 2.20 2.48
N GLY A 52 -4.43 1.65 2.77
CA GLY A 52 -5.23 2.07 3.91
C GLY A 52 -6.28 3.12 3.54
N GLU A 53 -7.06 3.56 4.53
CA GLU A 53 -8.02 4.63 4.33
C GLU A 53 -7.27 5.94 4.19
N VAL A 54 -7.46 6.60 3.04
CA VAL A 54 -6.80 7.87 2.72
C VAL A 54 -7.90 8.88 2.40
N ASP A 55 -7.86 10.03 3.06
CA ASP A 55 -8.73 11.15 2.71
C ASP A 55 -8.18 11.85 1.46
N LEU A 56 -8.78 11.52 0.32
CA LEU A 56 -8.40 12.05 -0.99
C LEU A 56 -9.09 13.40 -1.30
N SER A 57 -9.82 13.99 -0.35
CA SER A 57 -10.40 15.32 -0.53
C SER A 57 -9.36 16.44 -0.47
N MET A 58 -8.25 16.20 0.24
CA MET A 58 -7.19 17.19 0.46
C MET A 58 -6.00 17.03 -0.50
N ILE A 59 -5.80 15.83 -1.07
CA ILE A 59 -4.64 15.54 -1.93
C ILE A 59 -5.07 14.68 -3.12
N GLN A 60 -4.53 15.03 -4.30
CA GLN A 60 -4.73 14.27 -5.52
C GLN A 60 -4.10 12.86 -5.42
N PRO A 61 -4.85 11.78 -5.74
CA PRO A 61 -4.34 10.40 -5.68
C PRO A 61 -3.07 10.18 -6.51
N GLU A 62 -2.87 10.95 -7.57
CA GLU A 62 -1.73 10.86 -8.49
C GLU A 62 -0.43 11.30 -7.81
N ILE A 63 -0.47 12.35 -6.98
CA ILE A 63 0.68 12.84 -6.21
C ILE A 63 1.12 11.74 -5.24
N ILE A 64 0.17 11.19 -4.50
CA ILE A 64 0.41 10.10 -3.56
C ILE A 64 0.99 8.88 -4.28
N SER A 65 0.42 8.51 -5.42
CA SER A 65 0.86 7.34 -6.20
C SER A 65 2.27 7.51 -6.74
N SER A 66 2.63 8.71 -7.17
CA SER A 66 3.96 9.05 -7.66
C SER A 66 5.02 8.92 -6.55
N GLU A 67 4.80 9.54 -5.39
CA GLU A 67 5.73 9.46 -4.26
C GLU A 67 5.82 8.03 -3.71
N LEU A 68 4.70 7.31 -3.63
CA LEU A 68 4.67 5.92 -3.20
C LEU A 68 5.48 5.00 -4.13
N LYS A 69 5.38 5.20 -5.45
CA LYS A 69 6.14 4.43 -6.43
C LYS A 69 7.64 4.74 -6.33
N LYS A 70 7.98 6.01 -6.11
CA LYS A 70 9.37 6.46 -6.01
C LYS A 70 10.06 5.99 -4.73
N GLU A 71 9.39 6.09 -3.57
CA GLU A 71 9.98 5.78 -2.27
C GLU A 71 9.93 4.28 -1.92
N TYR A 72 8.86 3.59 -2.31
CA TYR A 72 8.59 2.21 -1.83
C TYR A 72 8.45 1.18 -2.95
N ASN A 73 8.68 1.56 -4.21
CA ASN A 73 8.37 0.74 -5.38
C ASN A 73 6.95 0.14 -5.32
N ALA A 74 6.00 0.89 -4.76
CA ALA A 74 4.66 0.43 -4.45
C ALA A 74 3.61 1.12 -5.33
N THR A 75 2.51 0.40 -5.60
CA THR A 75 1.37 0.89 -6.39
C THR A 75 0.11 0.75 -5.54
N ALA A 76 -0.51 1.89 -5.25
CA ALA A 76 -1.73 1.96 -4.47
C ALA A 76 -2.95 1.51 -5.29
N VAL A 77 -3.75 0.64 -4.68
CA VAL A 77 -5.10 0.30 -5.13
C VAL A 77 -6.09 1.03 -4.23
N PHE A 78 -6.61 2.16 -4.70
CA PHE A 78 -7.60 2.92 -3.95
C PHE A 78 -8.96 2.23 -4.01
N LEU A 79 -9.51 1.94 -2.83
CA LEU A 79 -10.80 1.29 -2.69
C LEU A 79 -11.81 2.28 -2.12
N THR A 80 -13.00 2.31 -2.71
CA THR A 80 -14.12 3.08 -2.15
C THR A 80 -14.57 2.48 -0.82
N ARG A 81 -15.21 3.30 0.02
CA ARG A 81 -15.80 2.84 1.30
C ARG A 81 -16.74 1.64 1.10
N ARG A 82 -17.53 1.65 0.02
CA ARG A 82 -18.43 0.54 -0.34
C ARG A 82 -17.65 -0.74 -0.66
N GLN A 83 -16.56 -0.65 -1.43
CA GLN A 83 -15.71 -1.81 -1.71
C GLN A 83 -15.07 -2.35 -0.43
N LEU A 84 -14.49 -1.49 0.42
CA LEU A 84 -13.90 -1.92 1.69
C LEU A 84 -14.89 -2.63 2.60
N ASN A 85 -16.11 -2.09 2.73
CA ASN A 85 -17.15 -2.70 3.54
C ASN A 85 -17.58 -4.08 3.02
N ARG A 86 -17.63 -4.28 1.71
CA ARG A 86 -18.05 -5.56 1.11
C ARG A 86 -16.93 -6.59 1.03
N TYR A 87 -15.71 -6.14 0.78
CA TYR A 87 -14.54 -6.99 0.62
C TYR A 87 -13.81 -7.18 1.95
N TYR A 88 -13.09 -6.17 2.42
CA TYR A 88 -12.15 -6.36 3.52
C TYR A 88 -12.88 -6.55 4.86
N PHE A 89 -13.81 -5.65 5.19
CA PHE A 89 -14.53 -5.71 6.47
C PHE A 89 -15.69 -6.70 6.46
N GLY A 90 -16.27 -6.98 5.29
CA GLY A 90 -17.48 -7.79 5.16
C GLY A 90 -17.24 -9.25 4.79
N PHE A 91 -16.17 -9.54 4.05
CA PHE A 91 -15.82 -10.88 3.60
C PHE A 91 -14.51 -11.35 4.26
N SER A 92 -13.38 -10.74 3.92
CA SER A 92 -12.05 -11.24 4.32
C SER A 92 -11.82 -11.31 5.84
N ASN A 93 -12.46 -10.43 6.62
CA ASN A 93 -12.31 -10.39 8.08
C ASN A 93 -13.54 -10.92 8.85
N ARG A 94 -14.55 -11.46 8.16
CA ARG A 94 -15.83 -11.86 8.79
C ARG A 94 -16.35 -13.23 8.39
N VAL A 95 -15.77 -13.85 7.36
CA VAL A 95 -16.09 -15.20 6.87
C VAL A 95 -14.83 -16.04 7.04
#